data_AF-A0A0H3GT24-F1
#
_entry.id   AF-A0A0H3GT24-F1
#
_cell.length_a   1.000
_cell.length_b   1.000
_cell.length_c   1.000
_cell.angle_alpha   90.00
_cell.angle_beta   90.00
_cell.angle_gamma   90.00
#
_symmetry.space_group_name_H-M   'P 1'
#
loop_
_entity.id
_entity.type
_entity.pdbx_description
1 polymer ?
#
loop_
_entity_poly.entity_id
_entity_poly.type
_entity_poly.pdbx_seq_one_letter_code
_entity_poly.pdbx_strand_id
1 'polypeptide(L)'
;MTITLQAVNKLIASMESAGELSIREQKFLKLAKEFRICSASLDAAIKTGNMLADQNAQLAAENVALKDINAWCKTDAFKNMYREFKTAEALGCSDADCMHDAMLVAIMHAPATPATDRIVAGIKADGVEEFAAKLRIPGDDQFFDALAKGIALAADDFAKQLREGADK
;
A
#
# COMPACT_ATOMS: atom_id res chain seq x y z
N MET A 1 -1.53 22.87 29.10
CA MET A 1 -0.69 23.66 28.17
C MET A 1 -0.01 22.68 27.24
N THR A 2 -0.32 22.70 25.95
CA THR A 2 0.25 21.75 24.98
C THR A 2 1.45 22.41 24.31
N ILE A 3 2.65 21.85 24.49
CA ILE A 3 3.84 22.30 23.78
C ILE A 3 3.86 21.61 22.41
N THR A 4 4.12 22.38 21.34
CA THR A 4 4.24 21.83 19.99
C THR A 4 5.65 21.31 19.73
N LEU A 5 5.80 20.35 18.80
CA LEU A 5 7.12 19.85 18.38
C LEU A 5 8.02 20.98 17.86
N GLN A 6 7.44 21.98 17.19
CA GLN A 6 8.16 23.17 16.74
C GLN A 6 8.73 23.99 17.92
N ALA A 7 7.99 24.13 19.02
CA ALA A 7 8.48 24.81 20.21
C ALA A 7 9.63 24.04 20.88
N VAL A 8 9.55 22.71 20.93
CA VAL A 8 10.65 21.86 21.41
C VAL A 8 11.88 22.01 20.52
N ASN A 9 11.73 22.03 19.20
CA ASN A 9 12.85 22.24 18.27
C ASN A 9 13.52 23.60 18.47
N LYS A 10 12.73 24.66 18.67
CA LYS A 10 13.27 26.00 18.98
C LYS A 10 14.02 26.00 20.32
N LEU A 11 13.50 25.31 21.34
CA LEU A 11 14.17 25.18 22.63
C LEU A 11 15.51 24.42 22.49
N ILE A 12 15.51 23.29 21.80
CA ILE A 12 16.73 22.51 21.53
C ILE A 12 17.77 23.39 20.83
N ALA A 13 17.39 24.06 19.74
CA ALA A 13 18.30 24.92 18.99
C ALA A 13 18.84 26.08 19.86
N SER A 14 17.99 26.71 20.67
CA SER A 14 18.41 27.76 21.60
C SER A 14 19.44 27.25 22.61
N MET A 15 19.21 26.08 23.20
CA MET A 15 20.12 25.47 24.18
C MET A 15 21.44 25.02 23.53
N GLU A 16 21.39 24.47 22.31
CA GLU A 16 22.59 24.09 21.56
C GLU A 16 23.45 25.30 21.16
N SER A 17 22.84 26.46 20.96
CA SER A 17 23.55 27.71 20.63
C SER A 17 24.08 28.48 21.85
N ALA A 18 23.67 28.12 23.07
CA ALA A 18 23.97 28.90 24.28
C ALA A 18 25.41 28.71 24.83
N GLY A 19 26.22 27.84 24.21
CA GLY A 19 27.59 27.54 24.65
C GLY A 19 27.62 26.54 25.81
N GLU A 20 28.31 26.87 26.91
CA GLU A 20 28.42 25.99 28.07
C GLU A 20 27.12 25.95 28.87
N LEU A 21 26.44 24.81 28.81
CA LEU A 21 25.24 24.52 29.58
C LEU A 21 25.59 23.98 30.97
N SER A 22 24.89 24.43 32.00
CA SER A 22 24.94 23.83 33.33
C SER A 22 24.49 22.36 33.29
N ILE A 23 24.86 21.56 34.29
CA ILE A 23 24.45 20.14 34.40
C ILE A 23 22.92 19.98 34.31
N ARG A 24 22.17 20.94 34.87
CA ARG A 24 20.70 20.94 34.82
C ARG A 24 20.20 21.15 33.39
N GLU A 25 20.75 22.13 32.68
CA GLU A 25 20.39 22.42 31.29
C GLU A 25 20.79 21.28 30.36
N GLN A 26 21.95 20.65 30.56
CA GLN A 26 22.34 19.45 29.80
C GLN A 26 21.31 18.32 29.95
N LYS A 27 20.80 18.08 31.18
CA LYS A 27 19.73 17.10 31.42
C LYS A 27 18.42 17.48 30.72
N PHE A 28 18.04 18.75 30.75
CA PHE A 28 16.86 19.22 30.02
C PHE A 28 17.01 19.14 28.51
N LEU A 29 18.19 19.46 27.96
CA LEU A 29 18.49 19.30 26.55
C LEU A 29 18.38 17.84 26.12
N LYS A 30 18.95 16.92 26.90
CA LYS A 30 18.81 15.48 26.65
C LYS A 30 17.33 15.07 26.66
N LEU A 31 16.57 15.48 27.69
CA LEU A 31 15.14 15.19 27.77
C LEU A 31 14.35 15.76 26.58
N ALA A 32 14.65 16.99 26.16
CA ALA A 32 14.00 17.62 25.01
C ALA A 32 14.30 16.86 23.70
N LYS A 33 15.54 16.38 23.52
CA LYS A 33 15.92 15.55 22.36
C LYS A 33 15.17 14.22 22.32
N GLU A 34 15.07 13.54 23.45
CA GLU A 34 14.28 12.30 23.55
C GLU A 34 12.80 12.55 23.30
N PHE A 35 12.24 13.62 23.87
CA PHE A 35 10.85 14.01 23.64
C PHE A 35 10.58 14.31 22.15
N ARG A 36 11.51 15.00 21.47
CA ARG A 36 11.39 15.27 20.03
C ARG A 36 11.32 13.97 19.21
N ILE A 37 12.18 12.99 19.52
CA ILE A 37 12.18 11.68 18.84
C ILE A 37 10.87 10.94 19.13
N CYS A 38 10.46 10.88 20.39
CA CYS A 38 9.21 10.23 20.80
C CYS A 38 7.99 10.84 20.10
N SER A 39 7.89 12.18 20.07
CA SER A 39 6.80 12.89 19.39
C SER A 39 6.79 12.61 17.89
N ALA A 40 7.94 12.65 17.22
CA ALA A 40 8.02 12.34 15.80
C ALA A 40 7.63 10.88 15.50
N SER A 41 8.02 9.94 16.37
CA SER A 41 7.61 8.54 16.27
C SER A 41 6.10 8.36 16.47
N LEU A 42 5.50 9.10 17.40
CA LEU A 42 4.06 9.07 17.63
C LEU A 42 3.28 9.62 16.42
N ASP A 43 3.75 10.73 15.85
CA ASP A 43 3.14 11.32 14.64
C ASP A 43 3.18 10.34 13.46
N ALA A 44 4.31 9.66 13.25
CA ALA A 44 4.44 8.62 12.23
C ALA A 44 3.50 7.44 12.48
N ALA A 45 3.42 6.95 13.73
CA ALA A 45 2.53 5.85 14.09
C ALA A 45 1.05 6.19 13.89
N ILE A 46 0.61 7.41 14.26
CA ILE A 46 -0.76 7.88 14.04
C ILE A 46 -1.07 7.96 12.55
N LYS A 47 -0.15 8.51 11.74
CA LYS A 47 -0.33 8.58 10.28
C LYS A 47 -0.51 7.20 9.67
N THR A 48 0.34 6.24 10.03
CA THR A 48 0.24 4.85 9.58
C THR A 48 -1.07 4.21 10.06
N GLY A 49 -1.45 4.42 11.32
CA GLY A 49 -2.69 3.90 11.88
C GLY A 49 -3.94 4.40 11.13
N ASN A 50 -3.98 5.68 10.78
CA ASN A 50 -5.08 6.25 10.01
C ASN A 50 -5.12 5.68 8.58
N MET A 51 -3.96 5.55 7.91
CA MET A 51 -3.89 4.93 6.58
C MET A 51 -4.41 3.49 6.58
N LEU A 52 -4.03 2.69 7.59
CA LEU A 52 -4.51 1.32 7.75
C LEU A 52 -6.01 1.26 8.04
N ALA A 53 -6.54 2.20 8.83
CA ALA A 53 -7.97 2.30 9.10
C ALA A 53 -8.77 2.58 7.81
N ASP A 54 -8.30 3.50 6.96
CA ASP A 54 -8.93 3.83 5.69
C ASP A 54 -8.89 2.63 4.71
N GLN A 55 -7.75 1.94 4.62
CA GLN A 55 -7.63 0.72 3.80
C GLN A 55 -8.58 -0.38 4.29
N ASN A 56 -8.69 -0.58 5.60
CA ASN A 56 -9.61 -1.56 6.17
C ASN A 56 -11.07 -1.20 5.88
N ALA A 57 -11.44 0.08 5.92
CA ALA A 57 -12.79 0.52 5.56
C ALA A 57 -13.11 0.26 4.08
N GLN A 58 -12.14 0.48 3.18
CA GLN A 58 -12.29 0.18 1.75
C GLN A 58 -12.43 -1.33 1.50
N LEU A 59 -11.60 -2.16 2.11
CA LEU A 59 -11.70 -3.61 2.03
C LEU A 59 -13.02 -4.13 2.62
N ALA A 60 -13.51 -3.54 3.71
CA ALA A 60 -14.80 -3.90 4.27
C ALA A 60 -15.94 -3.61 3.29
N ALA A 61 -15.93 -2.43 2.65
CA ALA A 61 -16.93 -2.06 1.64
C ALA A 61 -16.88 -3.00 0.42
N GLU A 62 -15.68 -3.34 -0.06
CA GLU A 62 -15.47 -4.29 -1.14
C GLU A 62 -15.99 -5.69 -0.80
N ASN A 63 -15.67 -6.19 0.40
CA ASN A 63 -16.15 -7.49 0.87
C ASN A 63 -17.68 -7.55 1.02
N VAL A 64 -18.31 -6.43 1.41
CA VAL A 64 -19.77 -6.32 1.44
C VAL A 64 -20.33 -6.40 0.02
N ALA A 65 -19.72 -5.69 -0.95
CA ALA A 65 -20.15 -5.73 -2.34
C ALA A 65 -20.02 -7.12 -2.97
N LEU A 66 -18.94 -7.86 -2.67
CA LEU A 66 -18.76 -9.24 -3.13
C LEU A 66 -19.84 -10.21 -2.62
N LYS A 67 -20.46 -9.91 -1.47
CA LYS A 67 -21.56 -10.70 -0.90
C LYS A 67 -22.95 -10.21 -1.32
N ASP A 68 -23.04 -9.04 -1.95
CA ASP A 68 -24.31 -8.46 -2.40
C ASP A 68 -24.66 -8.93 -3.81
N ILE A 69 -25.69 -9.78 -3.92
CA ILE A 69 -26.19 -10.26 -5.22
C ILE A 69 -26.54 -9.11 -6.17
N ASN A 70 -26.96 -7.95 -5.66
CA ASN A 70 -27.27 -6.81 -6.51
C ASN A 70 -26.01 -6.20 -7.13
N ALA A 71 -24.86 -6.29 -6.47
CA ALA A 71 -23.59 -5.88 -7.07
C ALA A 71 -23.22 -6.81 -8.24
N TRP A 72 -23.45 -8.12 -8.09
CA TRP A 72 -23.26 -9.10 -9.16
C TRP A 72 -24.24 -8.89 -10.32
N CYS A 73 -25.49 -8.50 -10.06
CA CYS A 73 -26.46 -8.17 -11.11
C CYS A 73 -26.08 -6.92 -11.93
N LYS A 74 -25.20 -6.05 -11.40
CA LYS A 74 -24.68 -4.88 -12.12
C LYS A 74 -23.52 -5.23 -13.06
N THR A 75 -23.00 -6.44 -13.00
CA THR A 75 -22.00 -6.95 -13.93
C THR A 75 -22.64 -7.91 -14.94
N ASP A 76 -21.84 -8.41 -15.88
CA ASP A 76 -22.29 -9.44 -16.83
C ASP A 76 -22.27 -10.87 -16.23
N ALA A 77 -22.00 -11.02 -14.92
CA ALA A 77 -21.85 -12.34 -14.28
C ALA A 77 -23.02 -13.29 -14.52
N PHE A 78 -24.22 -12.90 -14.10
CA PHE A 78 -25.40 -13.77 -14.24
C PHE A 78 -25.84 -13.93 -15.69
N LYS A 79 -25.64 -12.91 -16.52
CA LYS A 79 -25.95 -12.98 -17.95
C LYS A 79 -25.06 -14.00 -18.67
N ASN A 80 -23.77 -14.00 -18.36
CA ASN A 80 -22.81 -14.93 -18.95
C ASN A 80 -22.96 -16.34 -18.37
N MET A 81 -23.19 -16.47 -17.06
CA MET A 81 -23.54 -17.74 -16.41
C MET A 81 -24.77 -18.39 -17.03
N TYR A 82 -25.85 -17.62 -17.21
CA TYR A 82 -27.08 -18.13 -17.80
C TYR A 82 -26.88 -18.59 -19.25
N ARG A 83 -26.06 -17.87 -20.03
CA ARG A 83 -25.71 -18.27 -21.40
C ARG A 83 -24.99 -19.61 -21.40
N GLU A 84 -23.96 -19.80 -20.58
CA GLU A 84 -23.25 -21.08 -20.52
C GLU A 84 -24.15 -22.22 -20.08
N PHE A 85 -25.00 -21.97 -19.08
CA PHE A 85 -25.99 -22.94 -18.63
C PHE A 85 -26.92 -23.37 -19.78
N LYS A 86 -27.42 -22.42 -20.59
CA LYS A 86 -28.27 -22.72 -21.75
C LYS A 86 -27.54 -23.44 -22.88
N THR A 87 -26.27 -23.12 -23.11
CA THR A 87 -25.44 -23.85 -24.07
C THR A 87 -25.27 -25.31 -23.63
N ALA A 88 -24.97 -25.55 -22.35
CA ALA A 88 -24.84 -26.90 -21.82
C ALA A 88 -26.15 -27.70 -21.89
N GLU A 89 -27.27 -27.07 -21.51
CA GLU A 89 -28.61 -27.67 -21.61
C GLU A 89 -28.94 -28.08 -23.06
N ALA A 90 -28.61 -27.24 -24.04
CA ALA A 90 -28.81 -27.53 -25.46
C ALA A 90 -27.96 -28.69 -25.98
N LEU A 91 -26.80 -28.96 -25.36
CA LEU A 91 -25.94 -30.09 -25.67
C LEU A 91 -26.34 -31.38 -24.92
N GLY A 92 -27.40 -31.33 -24.10
CA GLY A 92 -27.84 -32.46 -23.29
C GLY A 92 -26.95 -32.76 -22.08
N CYS A 93 -26.06 -31.83 -21.71
CA CYS A 93 -25.24 -31.95 -20.52
C CYS A 93 -26.01 -31.45 -19.29
N SER A 94 -26.53 -32.38 -18.48
CA SER A 94 -27.18 -32.07 -17.20
C SER A 94 -26.26 -32.29 -15.99
N ASP A 95 -25.00 -32.65 -16.23
CA ASP A 95 -24.09 -33.04 -15.16
C ASP A 95 -23.53 -31.82 -14.42
N ALA A 96 -23.13 -32.05 -13.17
CA ALA A 96 -22.58 -31.02 -12.30
C ALA A 96 -21.43 -30.25 -12.96
N ASP A 97 -20.61 -30.91 -13.79
CA ASP A 97 -19.49 -30.30 -14.52
C ASP A 97 -19.92 -29.10 -15.39
N CYS A 98 -21.06 -29.19 -16.06
CA CYS A 98 -21.60 -28.09 -16.85
C CYS A 98 -22.10 -26.91 -15.98
N MET A 99 -22.56 -27.19 -14.75
CA MET A 99 -22.84 -26.14 -13.77
C MET A 99 -21.56 -25.49 -13.23
N HIS A 100 -20.45 -26.25 -13.12
CA HIS A 100 -19.16 -25.70 -12.74
C HIS A 100 -18.67 -24.68 -13.78
N ASP A 101 -18.75 -24.99 -15.06
CA ASP A 101 -18.33 -24.07 -16.14
C ASP A 101 -19.14 -22.76 -16.12
N ALA A 102 -20.46 -22.87 -15.96
CA ALA A 102 -21.32 -21.69 -15.84
C ALA A 102 -20.93 -20.84 -14.61
N MET A 103 -20.63 -21.47 -13.48
CA MET A 103 -20.20 -20.79 -12.26
C MET A 103 -18.82 -20.14 -12.42
N LEU A 104 -17.87 -20.78 -13.09
CA LEU A 104 -16.56 -20.20 -13.39
C LEU A 104 -16.70 -18.93 -14.24
N VAL A 105 -17.59 -18.97 -15.24
CA VAL A 105 -17.91 -17.78 -16.04
C VAL A 105 -18.55 -16.69 -15.19
N ALA A 106 -19.44 -17.01 -14.25
CA ALA A 106 -19.99 -16.03 -13.33
C ALA A 106 -18.87 -15.33 -12.52
N ILE A 107 -17.92 -16.10 -11.99
CA ILE A 107 -16.80 -15.61 -11.17
C ILE A 107 -15.85 -14.71 -11.99
N MET A 108 -15.57 -15.07 -13.25
CA MET A 108 -14.74 -14.23 -14.13
C MET A 108 -15.34 -12.84 -14.40
N HIS A 109 -16.65 -12.69 -14.18
CA HIS A 109 -17.38 -11.44 -14.33
C HIS A 109 -17.90 -10.90 -13.00
N ALA A 110 -17.37 -11.37 -11.86
CA ALA A 110 -17.71 -10.87 -10.54
C ALA A 110 -17.41 -9.35 -10.41
N PRO A 111 -18.00 -8.66 -9.43
CA PRO A 111 -17.66 -7.27 -9.13
C PRO A 111 -16.15 -7.08 -8.96
N ALA A 112 -15.61 -6.02 -9.54
CA ALA A 112 -14.19 -5.69 -9.42
C ALA A 112 -13.80 -5.41 -7.96
N THR A 113 -12.52 -5.64 -7.64
CA THR A 113 -11.95 -5.53 -6.30
C THR A 113 -10.85 -4.47 -6.23
N PRO A 114 -11.18 -3.18 -6.46
CA PRO A 114 -10.19 -2.11 -6.59
C PRO A 114 -9.35 -1.86 -5.32
N ALA A 115 -9.91 -2.08 -4.13
CA ALA A 115 -9.15 -1.93 -2.89
C ALA A 115 -8.10 -3.04 -2.77
N THR A 116 -8.47 -4.28 -3.11
CA THR A 116 -7.52 -5.39 -3.20
C THR A 116 -6.47 -5.14 -4.29
N ASP A 117 -6.88 -4.67 -5.48
CA ASP A 117 -5.96 -4.39 -6.59
C ASP A 117 -4.93 -3.31 -6.22
N ARG A 118 -5.36 -2.25 -5.51
CA ARG A 118 -4.46 -1.22 -4.96
C ARG A 118 -3.45 -1.77 -3.98
N ILE A 119 -3.85 -2.69 -3.10
CA ILE A 119 -2.94 -3.35 -2.16
C ILE A 119 -1.92 -4.21 -2.91
N VAL A 120 -2.37 -5.02 -3.86
CA VAL A 120 -1.48 -5.87 -4.67
C VAL A 120 -0.48 -5.01 -5.46
N ALA A 121 -0.93 -3.90 -6.03
CA ALA A 121 -0.05 -2.96 -6.73
C ALA A 121 0.98 -2.30 -5.79
N GLY A 122 0.55 -1.93 -4.58
CA GLY A 122 1.44 -1.42 -3.53
C GLY A 122 2.54 -2.42 -3.18
N ILE A 123 2.18 -3.69 -2.94
CA ILE A 123 3.14 -4.76 -2.64
C ILE A 123 4.11 -4.99 -3.81
N LYS A 124 3.61 -4.99 -5.05
CA LYS A 124 4.47 -5.11 -6.24
C LYS A 124 5.45 -3.95 -6.33
N ALA A 125 5.00 -2.72 -6.07
CA ALA A 125 5.85 -1.53 -6.06
C ALA A 125 6.90 -1.57 -4.95
N ASP A 126 6.52 -1.97 -3.73
CA ASP A 126 7.45 -2.12 -2.59
C ASP A 126 8.58 -3.10 -2.93
N GLY A 127 8.25 -4.24 -3.57
CA GLY A 127 9.25 -5.22 -4.00
C GLY A 127 10.22 -4.69 -5.07
N VAL A 128 9.71 -3.85 -5.99
CA VAL A 128 10.55 -3.20 -7.02
C VAL A 128 11.44 -2.13 -6.39
N GLU A 129 10.96 -1.37 -5.42
CA GLU A 129 11.73 -0.37 -4.67
C GLU A 129 12.84 -1.03 -3.83
N GLU A 130 12.56 -2.18 -3.21
CA GLU A 130 13.58 -2.95 -2.51
C GLU A 130 14.67 -3.45 -3.48
N PHE A 131 14.28 -3.94 -4.66
CA PHE A 131 15.22 -4.31 -5.72
C PHE A 131 16.08 -3.11 -6.17
N ALA A 132 15.47 -1.95 -6.38
CA ALA A 132 16.19 -0.73 -6.73
C ALA A 132 17.17 -0.30 -5.63
N ALA A 133 16.80 -0.45 -4.36
CA ALA A 133 17.68 -0.18 -3.24
C ALA A 133 18.89 -1.14 -3.21
N LYS A 134 18.70 -2.43 -3.54
CA LYS A 134 19.79 -3.40 -3.65
C LYS A 134 20.78 -3.05 -4.77
N LEU A 135 20.29 -2.57 -5.91
CA LEU A 135 21.13 -2.14 -7.03
C LEU A 135 21.99 -0.90 -6.72
N ARG A 136 21.63 -0.13 -5.69
CA ARG A 136 22.37 1.07 -5.28
C ARG A 136 23.52 0.77 -4.32
N ILE A 137 23.67 -0.48 -3.88
CA ILE A 137 24.79 -0.91 -3.04
C ILE A 137 26.03 -0.98 -3.95
N PRO A 138 27.07 -0.14 -3.72
CA PRO A 138 28.27 -0.16 -4.54
C PRO A 138 29.01 -1.50 -4.43
N GLY A 139 29.47 -2.00 -5.57
CA GLY A 139 30.40 -3.12 -5.65
C GLY A 139 31.85 -2.66 -5.80
N ASP A 140 32.71 -3.59 -6.24
CA ASP A 140 34.13 -3.33 -6.47
C ASP A 140 34.43 -2.70 -7.84
N ASP A 141 33.43 -2.62 -8.72
CA ASP A 141 33.57 -2.13 -10.10
C ASP A 141 32.63 -0.94 -10.37
N GLN A 142 33.24 0.23 -10.57
CA GLN A 142 32.53 1.48 -10.81
C GLN A 142 31.70 1.48 -12.10
N PHE A 143 32.10 0.72 -13.13
CA PHE A 143 31.34 0.60 -14.36
C PHE A 143 30.03 -0.15 -14.12
N PHE A 144 30.07 -1.28 -13.40
CA PHE A 144 28.87 -2.01 -13.03
C PHE A 144 27.98 -1.21 -12.06
N ASP A 145 28.57 -0.44 -11.15
CA ASP A 145 27.82 0.46 -10.27
C ASP A 145 27.04 1.53 -11.05
N ALA A 146 27.65 2.11 -12.09
CA ALA A 146 26.99 3.11 -12.94
C ALA A 146 25.81 2.48 -13.70
N LEU A 147 25.99 1.27 -14.25
CA LEU A 147 24.91 0.53 -14.90
C LEU A 147 23.78 0.19 -13.91
N ALA A 148 24.12 -0.31 -12.72
CA ALA A 148 23.16 -0.67 -11.69
C ALA A 148 22.33 0.54 -11.22
N LYS A 149 22.96 1.73 -11.09
CA LYS A 149 22.24 2.99 -10.82
C LYS A 149 21.23 3.34 -11.90
N GLY A 150 21.58 3.14 -13.18
CA GLY A 150 20.64 3.35 -14.29
C GLY A 150 19.42 2.43 -14.21
N ILE A 151 19.64 1.15 -13.89
CA ILE A 151 18.56 0.17 -13.71
C ILE A 151 17.71 0.51 -12.48
N ALA A 152 18.32 0.96 -11.39
CA ALA A 152 17.62 1.35 -10.18
C ALA A 152 16.66 2.52 -10.42
N LEU A 153 17.04 3.50 -11.27
CA LEU A 153 16.14 4.60 -11.66
C LEU A 153 14.94 4.09 -12.47
N ALA A 154 15.17 3.20 -13.44
CA ALA A 154 14.08 2.60 -14.21
C ALA A 154 13.14 1.75 -13.34
N ALA A 155 13.69 1.07 -12.32
CA ALA A 155 12.91 0.33 -11.34
C ALA A 155 12.05 1.27 -10.48
N ASP A 156 12.57 2.40 -9.99
CA ASP A 156 11.77 3.39 -9.25
C ASP A 156 10.61 3.93 -10.11
N ASP A 157 10.86 4.24 -11.39
CA ASP A 157 9.82 4.69 -12.32
C ASP A 157 8.75 3.62 -12.54
N PHE A 158 9.15 2.35 -12.65
CA PHE A 158 8.22 1.23 -12.78
C PHE A 158 7.40 1.02 -11.49
N ALA A 159 8.02 1.12 -10.31
CA ALA A 159 7.31 1.06 -9.04
C ALA A 159 6.25 2.17 -8.94
N LYS A 160 6.58 3.38 -9.39
CA LYS A 160 5.62 4.49 -9.47
C LYS A 160 4.45 4.19 -10.42
N GLN A 161 4.72 3.64 -11.60
CA GLN A 161 3.68 3.24 -12.55
C GLN A 161 2.74 2.17 -11.98
N LEU A 162 3.27 1.21 -11.22
CA LEU A 162 2.45 0.21 -10.53
C LEU A 162 1.46 0.85 -9.55
N ARG A 163 1.92 1.83 -8.75
CA ARG A 163 1.06 2.56 -7.80
C ARG A 163 0.00 3.40 -8.50
N GLU A 164 0.35 4.11 -9.57
CA GLU A 164 -0.58 4.97 -10.33
C GLU A 164 -1.61 4.17 -11.15
N GLY A 165 -1.23 2.99 -11.65
CA GLY A 165 -2.10 2.13 -12.44
C GLY A 165 -3.26 1.54 -11.64
N ALA A 166 -3.13 1.43 -10.32
CA ALA A 166 -4.15 0.83 -9.46
C ALA A 166 -5.30 1.76 -9.06
N ASP A 167 -5.18 3.06 -9.36
CA ASP A 167 -6.25 4.04 -9.16
C ASP A 167 -7.13 4.25 -10.41
N LYS A 168 -6.87 3.51 -11.50
CA LYS A 168 -7.64 3.55 -12.75
C LYS A 168 -8.57 2.36 -12.87
#